data_AF-A0A921IV47-F1
#
_entry.id   AF-A0A921IV47-F1
#
_cell.length_a   1.000
_cell.length_b   1.000
_cell.length_c   1.000
_cell.angle_alpha   90.00
_cell.angle_beta   90.00
_cell.angle_gamma   90.00
#
_symmetry.space_group_name_H-M   'P 1'
#
loop_
_entity.id
_entity.type
_entity.pdbx_description
1 polymer ?
#
loop_
_entity_poly.entity_id
_entity_poly.type
_entity_poly.pdbx_seq_one_letter_code
_entity_poly.pdbx_strand_id
1 'polypeptide(L)'
;MRRQAGLSTDSGHKPAQSQVNARIDAGLKSAGDAALAAAGLTPTQAVRMLWSLAVRYRDEPGKLRAALDPDSAEPSADELAERRRKVEVAHQGADLIEAFYREIGISSDNLPDPLPYEELRELAFEERMRERGLW
;
A
#
# COMPACT_ATOMS: atom_id res chain seq x y z
N MET A 1 34.55 55.08 -15.54
CA MET A 1 35.43 54.00 -15.02
C MET A 1 35.45 54.12 -13.50
N ARG A 2 35.28 53.12 -12.64
CA ARG A 2 35.18 51.66 -12.71
C ARG A 2 34.34 51.21 -11.50
N ARG A 3 33.64 50.10 -11.68
CA ARG A 3 32.85 49.36 -10.69
C ARG A 3 33.71 48.91 -9.50
N GLN A 4 33.10 48.74 -8.33
CA GLN A 4 33.22 47.47 -7.62
C GLN A 4 31.87 47.08 -7.03
N ALA A 5 31.35 45.97 -7.56
CA ALA A 5 30.18 45.28 -7.07
C ALA A 5 30.56 44.50 -5.82
N GLY A 6 29.82 44.72 -4.73
CA GLY A 6 29.81 43.83 -3.59
C GLY A 6 29.06 42.55 -3.96
N LEU A 7 29.81 41.46 -4.10
CA LEU A 7 29.35 40.08 -4.09
C LEU A 7 28.38 39.88 -2.93
N SER A 8 27.10 39.61 -3.22
CA SER A 8 26.24 38.83 -2.34
C SER A 8 26.11 37.48 -3.01
N THR A 9 26.99 36.57 -2.63
CA THR A 9 26.86 35.16 -3.01
C THR A 9 25.60 34.63 -2.36
N ASP A 10 24.59 34.39 -3.19
CA ASP A 10 23.47 33.50 -2.90
C ASP A 10 24.06 32.15 -2.43
N SER A 11 24.03 31.93 -1.12
CA SER A 11 24.42 30.68 -0.50
C SER A 11 23.32 29.66 -0.78
N GLY A 12 23.37 29.09 -1.99
CA GLY A 12 22.56 27.95 -2.37
C GLY A 12 22.58 26.90 -1.27
N HIS A 13 21.41 26.69 -0.66
CA HIS A 13 21.20 25.71 0.41
C HIS A 13 21.50 24.31 -0.14
N LYS A 14 22.75 23.86 0.02
CA LYS A 14 23.08 22.44 -0.19
C LYS A 14 22.24 21.65 0.81
N PRO A 15 21.43 20.69 0.38
CA PRO A 15 20.67 19.87 1.31
C PRO A 15 21.66 19.21 2.28
N ALA A 16 21.45 19.41 3.57
CA ALA A 16 22.32 18.88 4.61
C ALA A 16 22.34 17.35 4.50
N GLN A 17 23.48 16.78 4.12
CA GLN A 17 23.64 15.34 4.02
C GLN A 17 23.93 14.77 5.41
N SER A 18 23.14 13.78 5.83
CA SER A 18 23.36 13.02 7.07
C SER A 18 23.82 11.59 6.75
N GLN A 19 24.60 10.99 7.64
CA GLN A 19 25.12 9.63 7.50
C GLN A 19 24.43 8.66 8.45
N VAL A 20 24.26 7.42 7.99
CA VAL A 20 23.82 6.28 8.81
C VAL A 20 25.00 5.31 8.90
N ASN A 21 25.52 5.11 10.11
CA ASN A 21 26.62 4.18 10.38
C ASN A 21 26.15 3.13 11.38
N ALA A 22 26.17 1.85 10.99
CA ALA A 22 25.78 0.73 11.85
C ALA A 22 26.80 -0.41 11.74
N ARG A 23 27.08 -1.08 12.86
CA ARG A 23 27.86 -2.32 12.86
C ARG A 23 26.92 -3.49 12.60
N ILE A 24 27.31 -4.39 11.72
CA ILE A 24 26.54 -5.56 11.31
C ILE A 24 27.47 -6.76 11.22
N ASP A 25 26.94 -7.96 11.47
CA ASP A 25 27.67 -9.21 11.23
C ASP A 25 28.10 -9.29 9.76
N ALA A 26 29.32 -9.78 9.52
CA ALA A 26 29.91 -9.80 8.18
C ALA A 26 29.20 -10.81 7.25
N GLY A 27 28.80 -11.98 7.79
CA GLY A 27 28.05 -12.98 7.04
C GLY A 27 26.66 -12.47 6.67
N LEU A 28 25.97 -11.87 7.63
CA LEU A 28 24.67 -11.23 7.42
C LEU A 28 24.75 -10.12 6.38
N LYS A 29 25.78 -9.26 6.44
CA LYS A 29 26.00 -8.21 5.44
C LYS A 29 26.18 -8.80 4.05
N SER A 30 27.03 -9.81 3.90
CA SER A 30 27.31 -10.44 2.62
C SER A 30 26.06 -11.09 2.01
N ALA A 31 25.29 -11.81 2.81
CA ALA A 31 24.04 -12.43 2.36
C ALA A 31 23.00 -11.37 1.96
N GLY A 32 22.87 -10.31 2.77
CA GLY A 32 21.98 -9.19 2.49
C GLY A 32 22.34 -8.44 1.21
N ASP A 33 23.62 -8.11 1.00
CA ASP A 33 24.09 -7.42 -0.21
C ASP A 33 23.76 -8.24 -1.47
N ALA A 34 23.93 -9.57 -1.43
CA ALA A 34 23.60 -10.46 -2.54
C ALA A 34 22.10 -10.49 -2.84
N ALA A 35 21.25 -10.56 -1.81
CA ALA A 35 19.80 -10.52 -1.96
C ALA A 35 19.32 -9.17 -2.52
N LEU A 36 19.88 -8.06 -2.05
CA LEU A 36 19.57 -6.72 -2.57
C LEU A 36 19.99 -6.59 -4.04
N ALA A 37 21.18 -7.07 -4.40
CA ALA A 37 21.64 -7.05 -5.78
C ALA A 37 20.74 -7.90 -6.70
N ALA A 38 20.29 -9.07 -6.25
CA ALA A 38 19.31 -9.89 -6.98
C ALA A 38 17.97 -9.18 -7.18
N ALA A 39 17.57 -8.31 -6.25
CA ALA A 39 16.40 -7.44 -6.38
C ALA A 39 16.66 -6.14 -7.17
N GLY A 40 17.87 -5.94 -7.73
CA GLY A 40 18.24 -4.74 -8.48
C GLY A 40 18.47 -3.50 -7.61
N LEU A 41 18.73 -3.68 -6.31
CA LEU A 41 18.91 -2.60 -5.34
C LEU A 41 20.36 -2.53 -4.84
N THR A 42 20.88 -1.30 -4.73
CA THR A 42 22.11 -1.05 -3.97
C THR A 42 21.80 -0.96 -2.47
N PRO A 43 22.79 -1.25 -1.59
CA PRO A 43 22.61 -1.09 -0.15
C PRO A 43 22.14 0.31 0.26
N THR A 44 22.68 1.36 -0.36
CA THR A 44 22.29 2.74 -0.08
C THR A 44 20.82 3.02 -0.46
N GLN A 45 20.33 2.45 -1.56
CA GLN A 45 18.91 2.56 -1.93
C GLN A 45 18.03 1.87 -0.90
N ALA A 46 18.39 0.65 -0.49
CA ALA A 46 17.65 -0.10 0.53
C ALA A 46 17.58 0.67 1.87
N VAL A 47 18.70 1.24 2.34
CA VAL A 47 18.72 2.09 3.54
C VAL A 47 17.82 3.33 3.39
N ARG A 48 17.83 4.00 2.23
CA ARG A 48 16.94 5.15 2.00
C ARG A 48 15.46 4.75 1.98
N MET A 49 15.14 3.59 1.40
CA MET A 49 13.79 3.04 1.39
C MET A 49 13.32 2.68 2.80
N LEU A 50 14.21 2.10 3.62
CA LEU A 50 13.94 1.81 5.03
C LEU A 50 13.59 3.09 5.81
N TRP A 51 14.35 4.18 5.65
CA TRP A 51 14.02 5.45 6.31
C TRP A 51 12.72 6.07 5.77
N SER A 52 12.44 5.91 4.47
CA SER A 52 11.18 6.35 3.87
C SER A 52 9.98 5.56 4.41
N LEU A 53 10.16 4.27 4.71
CA LEU A 53 9.16 3.42 5.35
C LEU A 53 8.90 3.88 6.80
N ALA A 54 9.96 4.19 7.56
CA ALA A 54 9.83 4.73 8.92
C ALA A 54 9.04 6.05 8.94
N VAL A 55 9.29 6.95 7.98
CA VAL A 55 8.52 8.20 7.84
C VAL A 55 7.06 7.92 7.49
N ARG A 56 6.80 6.97 6.58
CA ARG A 56 5.44 6.58 6.17
C ARG A 56 4.61 6.07 7.34
N TYR A 57 5.22 5.30 8.25
CA TYR A 57 4.57 4.73 9.43
C TYR A 57 4.89 5.47 10.74
N ARG A 58 5.26 6.76 10.66
CA ARG A 58 5.66 7.55 11.85
C ARG A 58 4.60 7.58 12.95
N ASP A 59 3.33 7.50 12.59
CA ASP A 59 2.17 7.56 13.48
C ASP A 59 1.59 6.14 13.76
N GLU A 60 2.21 5.10 13.20
CA GLU A 60 1.71 3.70 13.24
C GLU A 60 2.85 2.72 13.59
N PRO A 61 3.41 2.77 14.80
CA PRO A 61 4.61 2.00 15.18
C PRO A 61 4.42 0.48 15.09
N GLY A 62 3.19 -0.02 15.27
CA GLY A 62 2.87 -1.44 15.08
C GLY A 62 3.10 -1.91 13.64
N LYS A 63 2.66 -1.12 12.65
CA LYS A 63 2.90 -1.43 11.22
C LYS A 63 4.39 -1.40 10.88
N LEU A 64 5.14 -0.45 11.43
CA LEU A 64 6.59 -0.40 11.24
C LEU A 64 7.27 -1.64 11.83
N ARG A 65 6.90 -2.06 13.05
CA ARG A 65 7.46 -3.26 13.68
C ARG A 65 7.16 -4.52 12.86
N ALA A 66 5.90 -4.71 12.46
CA ALA A 66 5.51 -5.85 11.64
C ALA A 66 6.21 -5.89 10.28
N ALA A 67 6.54 -4.74 9.68
CA ALA A 67 7.25 -4.68 8.41
C ALA A 67 8.76 -4.98 8.52
N LEU A 68 9.39 -4.62 9.65
CA LEU A 68 10.84 -4.83 9.86
C LEU A 68 11.18 -6.18 10.46
N ASP A 69 10.25 -6.74 11.23
CA ASP A 69 10.43 -8.01 11.89
C ASP A 69 9.10 -8.79 11.86
N PRO A 70 8.73 -9.31 10.68
CA PRO A 70 7.47 -10.00 10.47
C PRO A 70 7.36 -11.30 11.28
N ASP A 71 8.49 -11.89 11.68
CA ASP A 71 8.55 -13.14 12.44
C ASP A 71 8.58 -12.91 13.97
N SER A 72 9.00 -11.72 14.46
CA SER A 72 8.99 -11.41 15.90
C SER A 72 7.64 -10.93 16.45
N ALA A 73 6.73 -10.48 15.58
CA ALA A 73 5.46 -9.93 16.02
C ALA A 73 4.45 -11.07 16.23
N GLU A 74 4.39 -11.63 17.44
CA GLU A 74 3.14 -12.26 17.87
C GLU A 74 2.07 -11.16 17.81
N PRO A 75 1.04 -11.29 16.94
CA PRO A 75 -0.01 -10.30 16.84
C PRO A 75 -0.62 -10.12 18.23
N SER A 76 -0.72 -8.87 18.68
CA SER A 76 -1.32 -8.58 19.99
C SER A 76 -2.74 -9.12 20.03
N ALA A 77 -3.24 -9.42 21.24
CA ALA A 77 -4.61 -9.90 21.41
C ALA A 77 -5.64 -8.95 20.76
N ASP A 78 -5.37 -7.64 20.80
CA ASP A 78 -6.19 -6.61 20.19
C ASP A 78 -6.15 -6.64 18.65
N GLU A 79 -4.97 -6.84 18.06
CA GLU A 79 -4.83 -6.99 16.60
C GLU A 79 -5.51 -8.27 16.09
N LEU A 80 -5.43 -9.35 16.87
CA LEU A 80 -6.11 -10.61 16.57
C LEU A 80 -7.63 -10.46 16.69
N ALA A 81 -8.09 -9.76 17.73
CA ALA A 81 -9.50 -9.47 17.96
C ALA A 81 -10.08 -8.58 16.86
N GLU A 82 -9.36 -7.54 16.45
CA GLU A 82 -9.78 -6.63 15.38
C GLU A 82 -9.81 -7.35 14.02
N ARG A 83 -8.83 -8.22 13.74
CA ARG A 83 -8.85 -9.06 12.54
C ARG A 83 -10.05 -10.01 12.54
N ARG A 84 -10.32 -10.69 13.66
CA ARG A 84 -11.50 -11.56 13.83
C ARG A 84 -12.80 -10.76 13.62
N ARG A 85 -12.91 -9.58 14.23
CA ARG A 85 -14.08 -8.71 14.08
C ARG A 85 -14.32 -8.31 12.62
N LYS A 86 -13.28 -7.96 11.88
CA LYS A 86 -13.41 -7.62 10.45
C LYS A 86 -13.88 -8.80 9.60
N VAL A 87 -13.36 -9.98 9.88
CA VAL A 87 -13.78 -11.23 9.22
C VAL A 87 -15.24 -11.53 9.55
N GLU A 88 -15.64 -11.41 10.82
CA GLU A 88 -17.02 -11.61 11.28
C GLU A 88 -17.99 -10.63 10.60
N VAL A 89 -17.63 -9.35 10.50
CA VAL A 89 -18.44 -8.34 9.80
C VAL A 89 -18.57 -8.66 8.30
N ALA A 90 -17.50 -9.14 7.67
CA ALA A 90 -17.55 -9.55 6.26
C ALA A 90 -18.48 -10.76 6.05
N HIS A 91 -18.42 -11.76 6.93
CA HIS A 91 -19.34 -12.90 6.90
C HIS A 91 -20.79 -12.48 7.15
N GLN A 92 -21.05 -11.61 8.13
CA GLN A 92 -22.38 -11.08 8.39
C GLN A 92 -22.95 -10.36 7.15
N GLY A 93 -22.13 -9.61 6.43
CA GLY A 93 -22.54 -8.96 5.17
C GLY A 93 -22.91 -9.98 4.09
N ALA A 94 -22.12 -11.04 3.93
CA ALA A 94 -22.41 -12.12 2.99
C ALA A 94 -23.71 -12.87 3.34
N ASP A 95 -23.89 -13.21 4.61
CA ASP A 95 -25.07 -13.91 5.11
C ASP A 95 -26.36 -13.08 4.92
N LEU A 96 -26.30 -11.76 5.14
CA LEU A 96 -27.43 -10.86 4.92
C LEU A 96 -27.82 -10.79 3.43
N ILE A 97 -26.84 -10.76 2.55
CA ILE A 97 -27.08 -10.75 1.09
C ILE A 97 -27.68 -12.10 0.66
N GLU A 98 -27.16 -13.21 1.16
CA GLU A 98 -27.71 -14.54 0.87
C GLU A 98 -29.15 -14.69 1.40
N ALA A 99 -29.42 -14.21 2.62
CA ALA A 99 -30.77 -14.22 3.20
C ALA A 99 -31.75 -13.37 2.39
N PHE A 100 -31.32 -12.18 1.93
CA PHE A 100 -32.11 -11.33 1.06
C PHE A 100 -32.45 -12.02 -0.26
N TYR A 101 -31.45 -12.61 -0.94
CA TYR A 101 -31.69 -13.35 -2.19
C TYR A 101 -32.68 -14.50 -1.99
N ARG A 102 -32.55 -15.24 -0.89
CA ARG A 102 -33.48 -16.32 -0.54
C ARG A 102 -34.91 -15.82 -0.31
N GLU A 103 -35.09 -14.68 0.35
CA GLU A 103 -36.39 -14.07 0.61
C GLU A 103 -37.12 -13.65 -0.68
N ILE A 104 -36.37 -13.11 -1.66
CA ILE A 104 -36.92 -12.71 -2.96
C ILE A 104 -36.96 -13.85 -3.99
N GLY A 105 -36.67 -15.09 -3.57
CA GLY A 105 -36.74 -16.29 -4.42
C GLY A 105 -35.61 -16.42 -5.43
N ILE A 106 -34.52 -15.68 -5.27
CA ILE A 106 -33.31 -15.78 -6.10
C ILE A 106 -32.34 -16.75 -5.39
N SER A 107 -32.04 -17.89 -6.00
CA SER A 107 -30.95 -18.74 -5.53
C SER A 107 -29.63 -18.22 -6.07
N SER A 108 -28.58 -18.21 -5.24
CA SER A 108 -27.21 -17.98 -5.69
C SER A 108 -26.75 -18.96 -6.76
N ASP A 109 -27.35 -20.16 -6.80
CA ASP A 109 -27.07 -21.20 -7.80
C ASP A 109 -27.59 -20.84 -9.20
N ASN A 110 -28.49 -19.85 -9.31
CA ASN A 110 -29.09 -19.39 -10.56
C ASN A 110 -28.62 -17.99 -10.96
N LEU A 111 -27.59 -17.44 -10.29
CA LEU A 111 -26.99 -16.20 -10.73
C LEU A 111 -26.30 -16.46 -12.08
N PRO A 112 -26.62 -15.69 -13.14
CA PRO A 112 -25.90 -15.81 -14.39
C PRO A 112 -24.42 -15.48 -14.15
N ASP A 113 -23.54 -16.11 -14.92
CA ASP A 113 -22.12 -15.76 -14.91
C ASP A 113 -21.99 -14.25 -15.11
N PRO A 114 -21.11 -13.58 -14.34
CA PRO A 114 -20.92 -12.15 -14.48
C PRO A 114 -20.51 -11.83 -15.91
N LEU A 115 -21.24 -10.92 -16.55
CA LEU A 115 -20.93 -10.47 -17.90
C LEU A 115 -19.49 -9.92 -17.95
N PRO A 116 -18.74 -10.16 -19.04
CA PRO A 116 -17.46 -9.54 -19.25
C PRO A 116 -17.55 -8.01 -19.11
N TYR A 117 -16.47 -7.39 -18.61
CA TYR A 117 -16.44 -5.94 -18.39
C TYR A 117 -16.82 -5.11 -19.63
N GLU A 118 -16.47 -5.60 -20.83
CA GLU A 118 -16.81 -4.92 -22.08
C GLU A 118 -18.32 -4.84 -22.32
N GLU A 119 -19.05 -5.92 -22.04
CA GLU A 119 -20.51 -5.97 -22.19
C GLU A 119 -21.21 -5.12 -21.12
N LEU A 120 -20.71 -5.14 -19.87
CA LEU A 120 -21.22 -4.26 -18.81
C LEU A 120 -21.05 -2.78 -19.16
N ARG A 121 -19.91 -2.41 -19.76
CA ARG A 121 -19.66 -1.04 -20.22
C ARG A 121 -20.61 -0.64 -21.34
N GLU A 122 -20.90 -1.54 -22.27
CA GLU A 122 -21.83 -1.29 -23.38
C GLU A 122 -23.26 -1.10 -22.87
N LEU A 123 -23.75 -1.97 -22.00
CA LEU A 123 -25.07 -1.84 -21.36
C LEU A 123 -25.21 -0.53 -20.57
N ALA A 124 -24.18 -0.14 -19.81
CA ALA A 124 -24.19 1.12 -19.08
C ALA A 124 -24.20 2.35 -20.01
N PHE A 125 -23.56 2.24 -21.18
CA PHE A 125 -23.60 3.28 -22.20
C PHE A 125 -24.99 3.38 -22.86
N GLU A 126 -25.59 2.24 -23.21
CA GLU A 126 -26.94 2.16 -23.78
C GLU A 126 -28.01 2.72 -22.83
N GLU A 127 -27.97 2.32 -21.56
CA GLU A 127 -28.89 2.82 -20.53
C GLU A 127 -28.80 4.34 -20.41
N ARG A 128 -27.56 4.88 -20.34
CA ARG A 128 -27.31 6.31 -20.29
C ARG A 128 -27.77 7.07 -21.54
N MET A 129 -27.74 6.45 -22.71
CA MET A 129 -28.24 7.07 -23.94
C MET A 129 -29.76 7.07 -23.98
N ARG A 130 -30.41 5.99 -23.51
CA ARG A 130 -31.86 5.89 -23.37
C ARG A 130 -32.42 6.91 -22.38
N GLU A 131 -31.79 7.05 -21.21
CA GLU A 131 -32.14 8.07 -20.21
C GLU A 131 -32.03 9.51 -20.76
N ARG A 132 -31.12 9.72 -21.71
CA ARG A 132 -30.91 11.02 -22.38
C ARG A 132 -31.77 11.21 -23.63
N GLY A 133 -32.59 10.22 -24.00
CA GLY A 133 -33.43 10.25 -25.21
C GLY A 133 -32.63 10.30 -26.51
N LEU A 134 -31.39 9.80 -26.48
CA LEU A 134 -30.47 9.80 -27.63
C LEU A 134 -30.50 8.47 -28.40
N TRP A 135 -31.36 7.54 -27.97
CA TRP A 135 -31.57 6.19 -28.50
C TRP A 135 -32.97 5.69 -28.12
#